data_AF-A0A7W0XA14-F1
#
_entry.id   AF-A0A7W0XA14-F1
#
_cell.length_a   1.000
_cell.length_b   1.000
_cell.length_c   1.000
_cell.angle_alpha   90.00
_cell.angle_beta   90.00
_cell.angle_gamma   90.00
#
_symmetry.space_group_name_H-M   'P 1'
#
loop_
_entity.id
_entity.type
_entity.pdbx_description
1 polymer ?
#
loop_
_entity_poly.entity_id
_entity_poly.type
_entity_poly.pdbx_seq_one_letter_code
_entity_poly.pdbx_strand_id
1 'polypeptide(L)'
;VERLTIDTPEDYVGVITQMLALRKGRLEQMTNHGTGWVRMDYIVPARGLIGFRTEFLTETRGTGIMHHVFDRWEPWAGTMRTRGTGSLVADRRGDTASFALFNLQERGTMFVGPGEEVYEGMIVGENSRPDDLDVNAVKEKHLTNVRSATSDLLVRLVPHRTLSLDQALEFLREDECVEVTPAVVRLRKLALDKNARVKRARRLKNAV
;
A
#
# COMPACT_ATOMS: atom_id res chain seq x y z
N VAL A 1 21.08 -6.13 -8.97
CA VAL A 1 19.99 -6.29 -9.95
C VAL A 1 19.62 -7.76 -10.02
N GLU A 2 18.38 -8.02 -10.39
CA GLU A 2 17.75 -9.32 -10.53
C GLU A 2 17.45 -9.53 -12.01
N ARG A 3 17.66 -10.76 -12.49
CA ARG A 3 17.15 -11.20 -13.79
C ARG A 3 15.73 -11.67 -13.58
N LEU A 4 14.79 -10.98 -14.20
CA LEU A 4 13.36 -11.26 -14.15
C LEU A 4 12.93 -11.82 -15.50
N THR A 5 12.35 -13.00 -15.51
CA THR A 5 11.76 -13.61 -16.70
C THR A 5 10.26 -13.74 -16.49
N ILE A 6 9.50 -13.30 -17.48
CA ILE A 6 8.04 -13.28 -17.48
C ILE A 6 7.54 -14.05 -18.70
N ASP A 7 6.58 -14.94 -18.49
CA ASP A 7 5.76 -15.55 -19.55
C ASP A 7 4.31 -15.09 -19.37
N THR A 8 3.73 -14.52 -20.42
CA THR A 8 2.38 -13.93 -20.35
C THR A 8 1.69 -13.98 -21.71
N PRO A 9 0.35 -14.00 -21.76
CA PRO A 9 -0.38 -13.70 -22.99
C PRO A 9 -0.02 -12.34 -23.58
N GLU A 10 -0.03 -12.24 -24.91
CA GLU A 10 0.32 -11.02 -25.67
C GLU A 10 -0.44 -9.76 -25.22
N ASP A 11 -1.71 -9.94 -24.84
CA ASP A 11 -2.60 -8.86 -24.40
C ASP A 11 -2.06 -8.07 -23.20
N TYR A 12 -1.24 -8.69 -22.34
CA TYR A 12 -0.72 -8.07 -21.13
C TYR A 12 0.69 -7.50 -21.28
N VAL A 13 1.36 -7.69 -22.42
CA VAL A 13 2.73 -7.23 -22.65
C VAL A 13 2.86 -5.72 -22.44
N GLY A 14 1.87 -4.95 -22.92
CA GLY A 14 1.86 -3.49 -22.79
C GLY A 14 1.83 -3.03 -21.33
N VAL A 15 0.92 -3.58 -20.52
CA VAL A 15 0.78 -3.20 -19.10
C VAL A 15 2.01 -3.61 -18.29
N ILE A 16 2.54 -4.81 -18.50
CA ILE A 16 3.74 -5.30 -17.81
C ILE A 16 4.96 -4.44 -18.13
N THR A 17 5.12 -4.06 -19.40
CA THR A 17 6.23 -3.20 -19.82
C THR A 17 6.16 -1.83 -19.16
N GLN A 18 4.97 -1.24 -19.04
CA GLN A 18 4.77 0.04 -18.33
C GLN A 18 5.07 -0.07 -16.84
N MET A 19 4.60 -1.14 -16.18
CA MET A 19 4.88 -1.40 -14.77
C MET A 19 6.38 -1.52 -14.49
N LEU A 20 7.10 -2.28 -15.32
CA LEU A 20 8.54 -2.48 -15.16
C LEU A 20 9.35 -1.22 -15.49
N ALA A 21 8.90 -0.39 -16.43
CA ALA A 21 9.54 0.89 -16.72
C ALA A 21 9.53 1.82 -15.49
N LEU A 22 8.42 1.89 -14.76
CA LEU A 22 8.32 2.67 -13.51
C LEU A 22 9.29 2.16 -12.43
N ARG A 23 9.61 0.86 -12.47
CA ARG A 23 10.50 0.15 -11.55
C ARG A 23 11.95 0.07 -12.05
N LYS A 24 12.31 0.88 -13.07
CA LYS A 24 13.64 0.93 -13.68
C LYS A 24 14.10 -0.42 -14.28
N GLY A 25 13.15 -1.25 -14.70
CA GLY A 25 13.42 -2.47 -15.44
C GLY A 25 13.94 -2.16 -16.84
N ARG A 26 14.97 -2.88 -17.27
CA ARG A 26 15.51 -2.85 -18.63
C ARG A 26 15.16 -4.15 -19.33
N LEU A 27 14.47 -4.07 -20.47
CA LEU A 27 14.18 -5.24 -21.30
C LEU A 27 15.46 -5.67 -22.00
N GLU A 28 15.87 -6.91 -21.82
CA GLU A 28 17.03 -7.51 -22.49
C GLU A 28 16.60 -8.29 -23.73
N GLN A 29 15.55 -9.09 -23.59
CA GLN A 29 15.06 -9.96 -24.66
C GLN A 29 13.55 -10.10 -24.59
N MET A 30 12.92 -10.13 -25.76
CA MET A 30 11.50 -10.46 -25.92
C MET A 30 11.38 -11.50 -27.02
N THR A 31 10.77 -12.63 -26.71
CA THR A 31 10.56 -13.74 -27.65
C THR A 31 9.08 -14.05 -27.73
N ASN A 32 8.52 -13.94 -28.94
CA ASN A 32 7.16 -14.38 -29.23
C ASN A 32 7.23 -15.68 -30.06
N HIS A 33 6.60 -16.74 -29.56
CA HIS A 33 6.60 -18.05 -30.22
C HIS A 33 5.44 -18.24 -31.21
N GLY A 34 4.62 -17.22 -31.46
CA GLY A 34 3.45 -17.26 -32.35
C GLY A 34 2.26 -18.04 -31.80
N THR A 35 2.33 -18.43 -30.52
CA THR A 35 1.31 -19.21 -29.80
C THR A 35 0.37 -18.33 -28.97
N GLY A 36 0.48 -16.99 -29.09
CA GLY A 36 -0.24 -16.02 -28.26
C GLY A 36 0.42 -15.75 -26.90
N TRP A 37 1.59 -16.35 -26.63
CA TRP A 37 2.38 -16.13 -25.43
C TRP A 37 3.73 -15.49 -25.77
N VAL A 38 4.14 -14.58 -24.90
CA VAL A 38 5.41 -13.86 -25.01
C VAL A 38 6.24 -14.11 -23.77
N ARG A 39 7.50 -14.49 -24.00
CA ARG A 39 8.54 -14.51 -22.98
C ARG A 39 9.31 -13.20 -23.01
N MET A 40 9.46 -12.55 -21.86
CA MET A 40 10.24 -11.32 -21.70
C MET A 40 11.29 -11.51 -20.60
N ASP A 41 12.54 -11.18 -20.92
CA ASP A 41 13.65 -11.15 -19.98
C ASP A 41 14.04 -9.71 -19.67
N TYR A 42 14.08 -9.39 -18.38
CA TYR A 42 14.41 -8.08 -17.84
C TYR A 42 15.58 -8.15 -16.87
N ILE A 43 16.33 -7.06 -16.78
CA ILE A 43 17.19 -6.74 -15.63
C ILE A 43 16.51 -5.65 -14.81
N VAL A 44 16.22 -5.94 -13.54
CA VAL A 44 15.48 -5.03 -12.65
C VAL A 44 16.27 -4.83 -11.35
N PRO A 45 16.36 -3.62 -10.79
CA PRO A 45 16.87 -3.44 -9.43
C PRO A 45 16.03 -4.27 -8.45
N ALA A 46 16.64 -5.03 -7.54
CA ALA A 46 15.92 -5.87 -6.57
C ALA A 46 14.87 -5.07 -5.78
N ARG A 47 15.23 -3.84 -5.43
CA ARG A 47 14.38 -2.86 -4.76
C ARG A 47 13.15 -2.39 -5.57
N GLY A 48 13.16 -2.56 -6.89
CA GLY A 48 12.01 -2.31 -7.76
C GLY A 48 11.05 -3.51 -7.85
N LEU A 49 11.49 -4.73 -7.50
CA LEU A 49 10.66 -5.93 -7.49
C LEU A 49 9.82 -6.10 -6.23
N ILE A 50 10.09 -5.32 -5.17
CA ILE A 50 9.28 -5.34 -3.94
C ILE A 50 7.84 -4.99 -4.30
N GLY A 51 6.90 -5.88 -3.97
CA GLY A 51 5.48 -5.75 -4.25
C GLY A 51 5.04 -5.98 -5.70
N PHE A 52 5.98 -6.03 -6.66
CA PHE A 52 5.69 -6.24 -8.09
C PHE A 52 4.89 -7.51 -8.34
N ARG A 53 5.16 -8.60 -7.61
CA ARG A 53 4.47 -9.89 -7.79
C ARG A 53 2.95 -9.78 -7.65
N THR A 54 2.47 -9.03 -6.66
CA THR A 54 1.02 -8.92 -6.41
C THR A 54 0.32 -8.07 -7.46
N GLU A 55 0.95 -6.97 -7.87
CA GLU A 55 0.47 -6.13 -8.97
C GLU A 55 0.47 -6.93 -10.28
N PHE A 56 1.54 -7.65 -10.58
CA PHE A 56 1.68 -8.50 -11.76
C PHE A 56 0.58 -9.56 -11.85
N LEU A 57 0.31 -10.27 -10.75
CA LEU A 57 -0.77 -11.28 -10.72
C LEU A 57 -2.15 -10.65 -10.90
N THR A 58 -2.35 -9.43 -10.41
CA THR A 58 -3.62 -8.71 -10.54
C THR A 58 -3.84 -8.28 -12.00
N GLU A 59 -2.85 -7.63 -12.62
CA GLU A 59 -2.95 -7.14 -14.00
C GLU A 59 -3.05 -8.26 -15.03
N THR A 60 -2.33 -9.36 -14.81
CA THR A 60 -2.39 -10.56 -15.67
C THR A 60 -3.57 -11.49 -15.35
N ARG A 61 -4.43 -11.13 -14.38
CA ARG A 61 -5.54 -11.97 -13.92
C ARG A 61 -5.10 -13.39 -13.53
N GLY A 62 -3.90 -13.51 -12.99
CA GLY A 62 -3.28 -14.77 -12.57
C GLY A 62 -2.75 -15.65 -13.71
N THR A 63 -2.82 -15.21 -14.97
CA THR A 63 -2.32 -16.00 -16.11
C THR A 63 -0.83 -15.84 -16.34
N GLY A 64 -0.22 -14.75 -15.87
CA GLY A 64 1.20 -14.50 -16.01
C GLY A 64 2.04 -15.37 -15.09
N ILE A 65 3.17 -15.84 -15.61
CA ILE A 65 4.20 -16.55 -14.86
C ILE A 65 5.41 -15.62 -14.75
N MET A 66 5.94 -15.47 -13.55
CA MET A 66 7.18 -14.71 -13.33
C MET A 66 8.15 -15.51 -12.48
N HIS A 67 9.43 -15.38 -12.79
CA HIS A 67 10.52 -15.85 -11.95
C HIS A 67 11.63 -14.82 -11.97
N HIS A 68 12.32 -14.65 -10.84
CA HIS A 68 13.51 -13.83 -10.82
C HIS A 68 14.61 -14.48 -9.99
N VAL A 69 15.84 -14.14 -10.32
CA VAL A 69 17.03 -14.61 -9.63
C VAL A 69 18.05 -13.47 -9.57
N PHE A 70 18.80 -13.41 -8.48
CA PHE A 70 19.92 -12.49 -8.36
C PHE A 70 20.88 -12.69 -9.53
N ASP A 71 21.24 -11.60 -10.21
CA ASP A 71 22.13 -11.64 -11.37
C ASP A 71 23.51 -11.05 -11.03
N ARG A 72 23.56 -9.78 -10.62
CA ARG A 72 24.81 -9.09 -10.27
C ARG A 72 24.58 -7.81 -9.47
N TRP A 73 25.66 -7.22 -8.97
CA TRP A 73 25.66 -5.86 -8.44
C TRP A 73 25.83 -4.83 -9.57
N GLU A 74 25.14 -3.70 -9.47
CA GLU A 74 25.26 -2.56 -10.39
C GLU A 74 25.25 -1.24 -9.60
N PRO A 75 25.73 -0.14 -10.21
CA PRO A 75 25.56 1.20 -9.64
C PRO A 75 24.11 1.51 -9.29
N TRP A 76 23.93 2.44 -8.35
CA TRP A 76 22.61 2.80 -7.86
C TRP A 76 21.71 3.33 -8.99
N ALA A 77 20.57 2.67 -9.20
CA ALA A 77 19.60 3.00 -10.26
C ALA A 77 18.77 4.28 -10.01
N GLY A 78 19.16 5.10 -9.03
CA GLY A 78 18.45 6.31 -8.62
C GLY A 78 17.27 6.07 -7.66
N THR A 79 16.52 7.14 -7.41
CA THR A 79 15.32 7.09 -6.59
C THR A 79 14.19 6.41 -7.38
N MET A 80 13.45 5.52 -6.71
CA MET A 80 12.22 4.95 -7.26
C MET A 80 11.03 5.71 -6.69
N ARG A 81 9.90 5.67 -7.41
CA ARG A 81 8.68 6.30 -6.92
C ARG A 81 8.26 5.59 -5.63
N THR A 82 8.23 6.37 -4.55
CA THR A 82 7.44 6.05 -3.37
C THR A 82 5.97 6.26 -3.69
N ARG A 83 5.06 5.67 -2.89
CA ARG A 83 3.63 5.94 -3.01
C ARG A 83 3.34 7.46 -2.98
N GLY A 84 2.46 7.91 -3.87
CA GLY A 84 2.01 9.30 -3.95
C GLY A 84 1.02 9.69 -2.84
N THR A 85 0.55 8.72 -2.08
CA THR A 85 -0.49 8.80 -1.04
C THR A 85 0.11 8.82 0.37
N GLY A 86 -0.54 9.54 1.27
CA GLY A 86 -0.20 9.58 2.69
C GLY A 86 -0.84 8.44 3.47
N SER A 87 -0.53 8.37 4.76
CA SER A 87 -1.15 7.43 5.71
C SER A 87 -2.26 8.10 6.50
N LEU A 88 -3.38 7.39 6.69
CA LEU A 88 -4.35 7.69 7.75
C LEU A 88 -3.85 7.03 9.03
N VAL A 89 -3.53 7.81 10.05
CA VAL A 89 -2.89 7.36 11.29
C VAL A 89 -3.85 7.51 12.46
N ALA A 90 -4.09 6.45 13.23
CA ALA A 90 -4.92 6.50 14.42
C ALA A 90 -4.30 7.42 15.48
N ASP A 91 -5.12 8.31 16.05
CA ASP A 91 -4.69 9.28 17.08
C ASP A 91 -4.78 8.74 18.52
N ARG A 92 -5.48 7.62 18.72
CA ARG A 92 -5.74 7.03 20.05
C ARG A 92 -5.98 5.52 19.96
N ARG A 93 -6.00 4.88 21.12
CA ARG A 93 -6.37 3.46 21.26
C ARG A 93 -7.88 3.27 21.43
N GLY A 94 -8.40 2.18 20.87
CA GLY A 94 -9.77 1.71 21.07
C GLY A 94 -10.25 0.89 19.89
N ASP A 95 -11.52 0.48 19.91
CA ASP A 95 -12.12 -0.29 18.84
C ASP A 95 -12.69 0.63 17.75
N THR A 96 -12.49 0.27 16.48
CA THR A 96 -12.97 1.07 15.36
C THR A 96 -14.50 1.13 15.31
N ALA A 97 -15.05 2.35 15.27
CA ALA A 97 -16.48 2.55 15.17
C ALA A 97 -16.92 2.65 13.70
N SER A 98 -17.99 1.93 13.31
CA SER A 98 -18.54 2.01 11.94
C SER A 98 -18.85 3.44 11.49
N PHE A 99 -19.31 4.28 12.42
CA PHE A 99 -19.58 5.70 12.15
C PHE A 99 -18.29 6.48 11.83
N ALA A 100 -17.20 6.22 12.55
CA ALA A 100 -15.91 6.85 12.25
C ALA A 100 -15.39 6.39 10.89
N LEU A 101 -15.39 5.08 10.62
CA LEU A 101 -14.93 4.52 9.35
C LEU A 101 -15.72 5.04 8.15
N PHE A 102 -17.03 5.23 8.29
CA PHE A 102 -17.87 5.81 7.24
C PHE A 102 -17.47 7.23 6.85
N ASN A 103 -17.10 8.06 7.82
CA ASN A 103 -16.62 9.41 7.54
C ASN A 103 -15.16 9.41 7.01
N LEU A 104 -14.35 8.43 7.43
CA LEU A 104 -12.95 8.33 7.04
C LEU A 104 -12.76 7.75 5.64
N GLN A 105 -13.67 6.89 5.17
CA GLN A 105 -13.59 6.30 3.83
C GLN A 105 -13.72 7.36 2.71
N GLU A 106 -14.29 8.55 3.00
CA GLU A 106 -14.30 9.68 2.06
C GLU A 106 -12.90 10.30 1.89
N ARG A 107 -12.00 10.10 2.85
CA ARG A 107 -10.62 10.61 2.83
C ARG A 107 -9.65 9.63 2.20
N GLY A 108 -10.03 8.37 2.04
CA GLY A 108 -9.20 7.36 1.39
C GLY A 108 -9.63 5.92 1.69
N THR A 109 -8.74 4.97 1.45
CA THR A 109 -9.05 3.54 1.55
C THR A 109 -8.68 3.03 2.95
N MET A 110 -9.64 2.45 3.66
CA MET A 110 -9.40 1.88 4.99
C MET A 110 -8.71 0.52 4.90
N PHE A 111 -7.82 0.23 5.85
CA PHE A 111 -7.17 -1.07 6.04
C PHE A 111 -7.77 -1.89 7.17
N VAL A 112 -8.57 -1.24 8.01
CA VAL A 112 -9.26 -1.85 9.16
C VAL A 112 -10.77 -1.78 8.94
N GLY A 113 -11.45 -2.85 9.34
CA GLY A 113 -12.91 -2.92 9.43
C GLY A 113 -13.43 -2.45 10.80
N PRO A 114 -14.76 -2.49 11.01
CA PRO A 114 -15.39 -2.15 12.28
C PRO A 114 -15.08 -3.17 13.38
N GLY A 115 -14.92 -2.69 14.63
CA GLY A 115 -14.63 -3.52 15.79
C GLY A 115 -13.19 -4.03 15.88
N GLU A 116 -12.29 -3.50 15.05
CA GLU A 116 -10.86 -3.82 15.12
C GLU A 116 -10.17 -2.92 16.14
N GLU A 117 -9.32 -3.52 16.98
CA GLU A 117 -8.54 -2.78 17.96
C GLU A 117 -7.41 -2.01 17.26
N VAL A 118 -7.42 -0.68 17.43
CA VAL A 118 -6.36 0.22 16.94
C VAL A 118 -5.65 0.89 18.10
N TYR A 119 -4.44 1.38 17.87
CA TYR A 119 -3.64 2.13 18.83
C TYR A 119 -3.03 3.38 18.21
N GLU A 120 -2.60 4.34 19.04
CA GLU A 120 -2.00 5.59 18.57
C GLU A 120 -0.78 5.32 17.68
N GLY A 121 -0.74 5.95 16.50
CA GLY A 121 0.34 5.79 15.53
C GLY A 121 0.20 4.56 14.62
N MET A 122 -0.82 3.71 14.82
CA MET A 122 -1.18 2.66 13.88
C MET A 122 -1.72 3.28 12.58
N ILE A 123 -1.32 2.75 11.43
CA ILE A 123 -1.85 3.18 10.13
C ILE A 123 -3.11 2.37 9.85
N VAL A 124 -4.23 3.09 9.73
CA VAL A 124 -5.58 2.53 9.58
C VAL A 124 -6.11 2.64 8.15
N GLY A 125 -5.37 3.31 7.26
CA GLY A 125 -5.75 3.44 5.86
C GLY A 125 -4.75 4.25 5.04
N GLU A 126 -5.02 4.32 3.75
CA GLU A 126 -4.32 5.12 2.75
C GLU A 126 -5.07 6.42 2.51
N ASN A 127 -4.40 7.57 2.67
CA ASN A 127 -4.98 8.87 2.38
C ASN A 127 -4.99 9.11 0.86
N SER A 128 -6.09 9.64 0.34
CA SER A 128 -6.21 10.09 -1.05
C SER A 128 -5.22 11.21 -1.41
N ARG A 129 -4.71 11.92 -0.40
CA ARG A 129 -3.71 12.99 -0.54
C ARG A 129 -2.31 12.56 -0.11
N PRO A 130 -1.24 13.24 -0.54
CA PRO A 130 0.14 12.83 -0.22
C PRO A 130 0.55 12.97 1.25
N ASP A 131 -0.13 13.85 1.99
CA ASP A 131 0.12 14.15 3.40
C ASP A 131 -0.47 13.09 4.32
N ASP A 132 0.23 12.81 5.41
CA ASP A 132 -0.31 11.94 6.46
C ASP A 132 -1.35 12.70 7.28
N LEU A 133 -2.44 12.02 7.65
CA LEU A 133 -3.53 12.59 8.41
C LEU A 133 -3.77 11.77 9.68
N ASP A 134 -3.67 12.43 10.83
CA ASP A 134 -4.10 11.84 12.10
C ASP A 134 -5.62 11.85 12.22
N VAL A 135 -6.20 10.69 12.48
CA VAL A 135 -7.64 10.46 12.47
C VAL A 135 -8.09 9.73 13.73
N ASN A 136 -9.29 10.06 14.20
CA ASN A 136 -9.94 9.34 15.27
C ASN A 136 -10.87 8.26 14.68
N ALA A 137 -10.38 7.02 14.64
CA ALA A 137 -11.13 5.86 14.15
C ALA A 137 -12.09 5.24 15.19
N VAL A 138 -12.01 5.68 16.45
CA VAL A 138 -12.79 5.17 17.60
C VAL A 138 -14.02 6.05 17.87
N LYS A 139 -14.23 7.11 17.07
CA LYS A 139 -15.29 8.09 17.32
C LYS A 139 -16.69 7.47 17.16
N GLU A 140 -17.38 7.35 18.29
CA GLU A 140 -18.79 6.95 18.30
C GLU A 140 -19.72 8.04 17.75
N LYS A 141 -20.89 7.61 17.27
CA LYS A 141 -21.96 8.51 16.83
C LYS A 141 -22.53 9.20 18.08
N HIS A 142 -22.46 10.52 18.14
CA HIS A 142 -23.15 11.26 19.19
C HIS A 142 -24.66 11.09 18.99
N LEU A 143 -25.32 10.46 19.98
CA LEU A 143 -26.79 10.36 20.03
C LEU A 143 -27.36 11.73 20.37
N THR A 144 -27.41 12.62 19.39
CA THR A 144 -28.26 13.80 19.50
C THR A 144 -29.69 13.30 19.33
N ASN A 145 -30.55 13.53 20.33
CA ASN A 145 -31.98 13.18 20.34
C ASN A 145 -32.74 13.88 19.19
N VAL A 146 -32.48 13.49 17.95
CA VAL A 146 -33.15 13.97 16.76
C VAL A 146 -34.18 12.92 16.40
N ARG A 147 -35.44 13.32 16.63
CA ARG A 147 -36.66 12.68 16.16
C ARG A 147 -36.52 12.26 14.69
N SER A 148 -36.15 11.01 14.43
CA SER A 148 -36.25 10.40 13.11
C SER A 148 -36.45 8.90 13.31
N ALA A 149 -37.69 8.54 13.62
CA ALA A 149 -38.13 7.15 13.83
C ALA A 149 -38.04 6.28 12.55
N THR A 150 -37.27 6.67 11.54
CA THR A 150 -37.22 6.01 10.22
C THR A 150 -35.91 6.27 9.45
N SER A 151 -34.80 6.57 10.13
CA SER A 151 -33.51 6.81 9.45
C SER A 151 -32.32 6.23 10.21
N ASP A 152 -32.41 4.96 10.59
CA ASP A 152 -31.21 4.13 10.63
C ASP A 152 -30.78 3.86 9.19
N LEU A 153 -30.15 4.87 8.58
CA LEU A 153 -29.38 4.69 7.36
C LEU A 153 -28.36 3.60 7.66
N LEU A 154 -28.59 2.41 7.11
CA LEU A 154 -27.61 1.34 7.06
C LEU A 154 -26.30 1.93 6.55
N VAL A 155 -25.34 2.07 7.45
CA VAL A 155 -24.02 2.64 7.16
C VAL A 155 -23.33 1.68 6.20
N ARG A 156 -23.38 1.99 4.90
CA ARG A 156 -22.71 1.20 3.87
C ARG A 156 -21.22 1.55 3.90
N LEU A 157 -20.44 0.66 4.49
CA LEU A 157 -18.99 0.74 4.47
C LEU A 157 -18.45 0.07 3.21
N VAL A 158 -17.49 0.73 2.58
CA VAL A 158 -16.68 0.08 1.55
C VAL A 158 -15.84 -1.01 2.23
N PRO A 159 -15.73 -2.23 1.66
CA PRO A 159 -14.85 -3.26 2.19
C PRO A 159 -13.43 -2.73 2.39
N HIS A 160 -12.86 -2.95 3.57
CA HIS A 160 -11.50 -2.53 3.87
C HIS A 160 -10.49 -3.36 3.06
N ARG A 161 -9.36 -2.75 2.69
CA ARG A 161 -8.29 -3.42 1.96
C ARG A 161 -7.37 -4.13 2.94
N THR A 162 -7.47 -5.46 3.00
CA THR A 162 -6.50 -6.30 3.73
C THR A 162 -5.21 -6.40 2.93
N LEU A 163 -4.08 -6.03 3.55
CA LEU A 163 -2.77 -6.09 2.91
C LEU A 163 -2.05 -7.40 3.26
N SER A 164 -1.45 -8.03 2.26
CA SER A 164 -0.44 -9.06 2.50
C SER A 164 0.85 -8.46 3.09
N LEU A 165 1.75 -9.29 3.60
CA LEU A 165 3.05 -8.82 4.08
C LEU A 165 3.84 -8.09 2.99
N ASP A 166 3.84 -8.61 1.76
CA ASP A 166 4.54 -8.00 0.62
C ASP A 166 3.96 -6.64 0.27
N GLN A 167 2.62 -6.53 0.24
CA GLN A 167 1.94 -5.26 -0.01
C GLN A 167 2.17 -4.26 1.13
N ALA A 168 2.22 -4.73 2.38
CA ALA A 168 2.52 -3.89 3.53
C ALA A 168 3.96 -3.35 3.46
N LEU A 169 4.93 -4.19 3.07
CA LEU A 169 6.33 -3.78 2.88
C LEU A 169 6.50 -2.81 1.70
N GLU A 170 5.78 -3.01 0.60
CA GLU A 170 5.76 -2.05 -0.52
C GLU A 170 5.11 -0.73 -0.12
N PHE A 171 4.10 -0.77 0.75
CA PHE A 171 3.43 0.43 1.22
C PHE A 171 4.39 1.33 1.99
N LEU A 172 5.19 0.81 2.93
CA LEU A 172 5.97 1.59 3.90
C LEU A 172 6.78 2.77 3.34
N ARG A 173 6.76 3.88 4.09
CA ARG A 173 7.74 4.99 4.01
C ARG A 173 8.85 4.82 5.06
N GLU A 174 9.90 5.62 4.94
CA GLU A 174 11.07 5.58 5.84
C GLU A 174 10.74 5.82 7.33
N ASP A 175 9.63 6.49 7.62
CA ASP A 175 9.16 6.77 8.98
C ASP A 175 8.12 5.76 9.51
N GLU A 176 7.95 4.64 8.80
CA GLU A 176 6.95 3.61 9.06
C GLU A 176 7.59 2.23 9.24
N CYS A 177 6.87 1.31 9.89
CA CYS A 177 7.25 -0.09 9.95
C CYS A 177 6.02 -1.02 9.92
N VAL A 178 6.27 -2.28 9.55
CA VAL A 178 5.29 -3.37 9.66
C VAL A 178 5.49 -4.05 11.02
N GLU A 179 4.42 -4.14 11.80
CA GLU A 179 4.32 -5.00 12.97
C GLU A 179 3.77 -6.36 12.55
N VAL A 180 4.55 -7.41 12.75
CA VAL A 180 4.18 -8.78 12.36
C VAL A 180 3.98 -9.62 13.61
N THR A 181 2.80 -10.23 13.70
CA THR A 181 2.47 -11.27 14.68
C THR A 181 2.00 -12.52 13.91
N PRO A 182 1.93 -13.70 14.55
CA PRO A 182 1.46 -14.91 13.86
C PRO A 182 0.05 -14.79 13.26
N ALA A 183 -0.81 -13.94 13.82
CA ALA A 183 -2.20 -13.79 13.40
C ALA A 183 -2.46 -12.51 12.60
N VAL A 184 -1.65 -11.46 12.78
CA VAL A 184 -1.95 -10.12 12.25
C VAL A 184 -0.69 -9.44 11.73
N VAL A 185 -0.80 -8.81 10.56
CA VAL A 185 0.16 -7.87 9.99
C VAL A 185 -0.44 -6.48 10.09
N ARG A 186 0.25 -5.56 10.79
CA ARG A 186 -0.20 -4.17 10.97
C ARG A 186 0.84 -3.20 10.45
N LEU A 187 0.36 -2.04 10.01
CA LEU A 187 1.20 -0.91 9.63
C LEU A 187 1.20 0.11 10.76
N ARG A 188 2.35 0.72 11.05
CA ARG A 188 2.46 1.78 12.06
C ARG A 188 3.56 2.77 11.73
N LYS A 189 3.49 3.93 12.37
CA LYS A 189 4.60 4.90 12.40
C LYS A 189 5.69 4.42 13.36
N LEU A 190 6.94 4.79 13.07
CA LEU A 190 8.07 4.55 13.99
C LEU A 190 7.89 5.35 15.28
N ALA A 191 7.56 6.64 15.17
CA ALA A 191 7.13 7.47 16.29
C ALA A 191 5.60 7.44 16.36
N LEU A 192 5.07 6.82 17.43
CA LEU A 192 3.62 6.70 17.61
C LEU A 192 2.98 8.07 17.87
N ASP A 193 3.51 8.77 18.87
CA ASP A 193 3.03 10.08 19.28
C ASP A 193 3.09 11.09 18.13
N LYS A 194 1.95 11.75 17.91
CA LYS A 194 1.79 12.81 16.91
C LYS A 194 2.79 13.95 17.13
N ASN A 195 2.99 14.38 18.37
CA ASN A 195 3.85 15.52 18.65
C ASN A 195 5.31 15.19 18.35
N ALA A 196 5.76 13.98 18.68
CA ALA A 196 7.06 13.45 18.32
C ALA A 196 7.27 13.42 16.79
N ARG A 197 6.26 13.00 16.01
CA ARG A 197 6.31 13.02 14.53
C ARG A 197 6.47 14.43 13.98
N VAL A 198 5.65 15.38 14.45
CA VAL A 198 5.74 16.79 14.03
C VAL A 198 7.11 17.38 14.37
N LYS A 199 7.64 17.10 15.56
CA LYS A 199 8.98 17.54 15.97
C LYS A 199 10.09 16.95 15.10
N ARG A 200 10.01 15.66 14.77
CA ARG A 200 10.96 14.97 13.88
C ARG A 200 10.92 15.56 12.46
N ALA A 201 9.73 15.77 11.91
CA ALA A 201 9.55 16.37 10.59
C ALA A 201 10.11 17.80 10.51
N ARG A 202 9.90 18.62 11.55
CA ARG A 202 10.50 19.97 11.66
C ARG A 202 12.02 19.91 11.71
N ARG A 203 12.60 19.00 12.49
CA ARG A 203 14.06 18.85 12.59
C ARG A 203 14.70 18.44 11.27
N LEU A 204 14.06 17.53 10.53
CA LEU A 204 14.52 17.11 9.20
C LEU A 204 14.46 18.27 8.19
N LYS A 205 13.39 19.07 8.20
CA LYS A 205 13.28 20.26 7.33
C LYS A 205 14.35 21.32 7.61
N ASN A 206 14.80 21.46 8.86
CA ASN A 206 15.83 22.44 9.22
C ASN A 206 17.25 21.93 9.00
N ALA A 207 17.44 20.63 8.73
CA ALA A 207 18.74 20.02 8.52
C ALA A 207 19.12 19.91 7.03
N VAL A 208 18.17 20.21 6.14
CA VAL A 208 18.32 20.32 4.68
C VAL A 208 18.39 21.79 4.31
#